data_AF-A0AAE1PLD5-F1
#
_entry.id   AF-A0AAE1PLD5-F1
#
_cell.length_a   1.000
_cell.length_b   1.000
_cell.length_c   1.000
_cell.angle_alpha   90.00
_cell.angle_beta   90.00
_cell.angle_gamma   90.00
#
_symmetry.space_group_name_H-M   'P 1'
#
loop_
_entity.id
_entity.type
_entity.pdbx_description
1 polymer ?
#
loop_
_entity_poly.entity_id
_entity_poly.type
_entity_poly.pdbx_seq_one_letter_code
_entity_poly.pdbx_strand_id
1 'polypeptide(L)'
;MLFASNFVLNKCRGINSLRVYPWVHTGSNTLSTEDQLTPATFPDVDPSDLPTHAEFTMAAGDFLEIYTSADAFDCVATCFFIDCANNIVAFLQTIYNIIKPGGYWVNLGPLLYHFADQPGEPSIEPTYQHIKSIAIGIGFTILEEETGVNTSYTQNPNSMLQYEYKSVLFVAQKKTDRKTEQQTEETEDTEEGGGSR
;
A
#
# COMPACT_ATOMS: atom_id res chain seq x y z
N MET A 1 -2.05 14.64 -4.05
CA MET A 1 -2.76 13.81 -3.05
C MET A 1 -3.13 14.59 -1.79
N LEU A 2 -2.18 15.19 -1.06
CA LEU A 2 -2.43 15.79 0.27
C LEU A 2 -3.55 16.84 0.36
N PHE A 3 -3.68 17.76 -0.60
CA PHE A 3 -4.76 18.75 -0.58
C PHE A 3 -6.14 18.10 -0.75
N ALA A 4 -6.26 17.17 -1.68
CA ALA A 4 -7.52 16.47 -1.95
C ALA A 4 -7.91 15.56 -0.76
N SER A 5 -6.96 14.83 -0.17
CA SER A 5 -7.24 13.98 0.99
C SER A 5 -7.66 14.81 2.22
N ASN A 6 -6.95 15.92 2.51
CA ASN A 6 -7.34 16.81 3.59
C ASN A 6 -8.75 17.40 3.37
N PHE A 7 -9.09 17.77 2.13
CA PHE A 7 -10.43 18.23 1.79
C PHE A 7 -11.49 17.14 2.04
N VAL A 8 -11.28 15.94 1.48
CA VAL A 8 -12.24 14.84 1.61
C VAL A 8 -12.41 14.41 3.06
N LEU A 9 -11.32 14.14 3.78
CA LEU A 9 -11.36 13.61 5.13
C LEU A 9 -11.84 14.64 6.17
N ASN A 10 -11.44 15.91 6.03
CA ASN A 10 -11.64 16.90 7.08
C ASN A 10 -12.74 17.94 6.78
N LYS A 11 -13.18 18.06 5.52
CA LYS A 11 -14.11 19.12 5.09
C LYS A 11 -15.37 18.61 4.40
N CYS A 12 -15.35 17.44 3.77
CA CYS A 12 -16.58 16.85 3.23
C CYS A 12 -17.50 16.38 4.37
N ARG A 13 -18.79 16.66 4.23
CA ARG A 13 -19.84 16.25 5.17
C ARG A 13 -21.02 15.73 4.36
N GLY A 14 -21.53 14.56 4.73
CA GLY A 14 -22.63 13.90 4.04
C GLY A 14 -22.21 13.13 2.79
N ILE A 15 -22.92 12.02 2.57
CA ILE A 15 -22.68 11.05 1.51
C ILE A 15 -23.14 11.60 0.15
N ASN A 16 -22.33 11.40 -0.89
CA ASN A 16 -22.55 11.83 -2.27
C ASN A 16 -22.91 13.32 -2.41
N SER A 17 -22.42 14.15 -1.50
CA SER A 17 -22.73 15.58 -1.39
C SER A 17 -22.02 16.44 -2.44
N LEU A 18 -20.93 15.95 -3.01
CA LEU A 18 -20.13 16.63 -4.03
C LEU A 18 -20.12 15.84 -5.33
N ARG A 19 -19.77 16.54 -6.41
CA ARG A 19 -19.70 15.99 -7.76
C ARG A 19 -18.47 16.53 -8.49
N VAL A 20 -17.81 15.66 -9.22
CA VAL A 20 -16.79 15.99 -10.21
C VAL A 20 -17.14 15.35 -11.55
N TYR A 21 -16.52 15.83 -12.61
CA TYR A 21 -16.67 15.29 -13.95
C TYR A 21 -15.31 14.76 -14.42
N PRO A 22 -14.90 13.57 -13.96
CA PRO A 22 -13.53 13.11 -14.13
C PRO A 22 -13.17 12.84 -15.59
N TRP A 23 -14.15 12.58 -16.47
CA TRP A 23 -13.89 12.12 -17.84
C TRP A 23 -13.95 13.21 -18.92
N VAL A 24 -14.21 14.46 -18.55
CA VAL A 24 -14.43 15.57 -19.50
C VAL A 24 -13.22 15.91 -20.37
N HIS A 25 -12.03 15.51 -19.94
CA HIS A 25 -10.79 15.75 -20.65
C HIS A 25 -10.45 14.64 -21.67
N THR A 26 -11.19 13.52 -21.67
CA THR A 26 -10.93 12.36 -22.52
C THR A 26 -11.58 12.56 -23.90
N GLY A 27 -10.82 12.97 -24.91
CA GLY A 27 -11.33 13.23 -26.27
C GLY A 27 -11.33 12.05 -27.24
N SER A 28 -10.96 10.85 -26.80
CA SER A 28 -10.85 9.65 -27.64
C SER A 28 -11.39 8.44 -26.89
N ASN A 29 -11.72 7.37 -27.62
CA ASN A 29 -12.30 6.16 -27.03
C ASN A 29 -13.61 6.39 -26.26
N THR A 30 -14.40 7.39 -26.66
CA THR A 30 -15.74 7.65 -26.11
C THR A 30 -16.82 7.21 -27.10
N LEU A 31 -17.86 6.53 -26.62
CA LEU A 31 -19.01 6.12 -27.44
C LEU A 31 -20.00 7.27 -27.67
N SER A 32 -20.20 8.10 -26.65
CA SER A 32 -21.14 9.22 -26.67
C SER A 32 -20.57 10.45 -25.96
N THR A 33 -21.14 11.63 -26.22
CA THR A 33 -20.81 12.85 -25.48
C THR A 33 -21.31 12.77 -24.05
N GLU A 34 -22.42 12.08 -23.82
CA GLU A 34 -23.02 11.83 -22.52
C GLU A 34 -22.06 11.04 -21.60
N ASP A 35 -21.36 10.03 -22.14
CA ASP A 35 -20.35 9.27 -21.39
C ASP A 35 -19.20 10.16 -20.91
N GLN A 36 -18.74 11.08 -21.76
CA GLN A 36 -17.66 12.00 -21.44
C GLN A 36 -18.08 13.01 -20.34
N LEU A 37 -19.34 13.41 -20.33
CA LEU A 37 -19.93 14.34 -19.35
C LEU A 37 -20.52 13.63 -18.13
N THR A 38 -20.28 12.32 -17.97
CA THR A 38 -20.83 11.56 -16.84
C THR A 38 -20.19 12.02 -15.52
N PRO A 39 -21.00 12.43 -14.52
CA PRO A 39 -20.47 12.84 -13.23
C PRO A 39 -20.11 11.65 -12.33
N ALA A 40 -19.13 11.85 -11.46
CA ALA A 40 -18.89 11.02 -10.29
C ALA A 40 -19.22 11.81 -9.01
N THR A 41 -19.98 11.21 -8.10
CA THR A 41 -20.31 11.81 -6.79
C THR A 41 -19.43 11.25 -5.68
N PHE A 42 -19.14 12.06 -4.66
CA PHE A 42 -18.31 11.68 -3.53
C PHE A 42 -18.60 12.58 -2.31
N PRO A 43 -18.17 12.22 -1.09
CA PRO A 43 -17.69 10.88 -0.70
C PRO A 43 -18.86 9.89 -0.59
N ASP A 44 -18.66 8.64 -0.99
CA ASP A 44 -19.68 7.57 -0.97
C ASP A 44 -19.97 7.03 0.44
N VAL A 45 -19.07 7.31 1.40
CA VAL A 45 -19.23 7.10 2.84
C VAL A 45 -18.98 8.42 3.58
N ASP A 46 -19.44 8.56 4.83
CA ASP A 46 -19.07 9.73 5.64
C ASP A 46 -17.66 9.53 6.23
N PRO A 47 -16.65 10.33 5.84
CA PRO A 47 -15.29 10.16 6.35
C PRO A 47 -15.14 10.44 7.85
N SER A 48 -16.15 11.04 8.48
CA SER A 48 -16.18 11.32 9.92
C SER A 48 -16.85 10.21 10.74
N ASP A 49 -17.44 9.21 10.09
CA ASP A 49 -18.07 8.06 10.75
C ASP A 49 -17.02 7.00 11.16
N LEU A 50 -16.08 7.43 12.00
CA LEU A 50 -15.05 6.59 12.57
C LEU A 50 -15.47 6.12 13.97
N PRO A 51 -15.15 4.87 14.37
CA PRO A 51 -15.32 4.43 15.74
C PRO A 51 -14.62 5.36 16.73
N THR A 52 -15.18 5.56 17.92
CA THR A 52 -14.66 6.51 18.93
C THR A 52 -13.22 6.24 19.35
N HIS A 53 -12.75 5.00 19.21
CA HIS A 53 -11.40 4.56 19.55
C HIS A 53 -10.47 4.42 18.34
N ALA A 54 -10.92 4.80 17.14
CA ALA A 54 -10.09 4.69 15.94
C ALA A 54 -8.98 5.75 15.94
N GLU A 55 -7.75 5.29 15.79
CA GLU A 55 -6.58 6.16 15.58
C GLU A 55 -6.25 6.19 14.09
N PHE A 56 -6.66 7.26 13.41
CA PHE A 56 -6.40 7.46 11.99
C PHE A 56 -5.61 8.74 11.74
N THR A 57 -4.44 8.61 11.12
CA THR A 57 -3.53 9.73 10.86
C THR A 57 -2.97 9.67 9.44
N MET A 58 -2.47 10.81 8.96
CA MET A 58 -1.85 10.95 7.64
C MET A 58 -0.61 11.82 7.76
N ALA A 59 0.53 11.34 7.27
CA ALA A 59 1.79 12.08 7.23
C ALA A 59 2.04 12.68 5.84
N ALA A 60 2.78 13.79 5.78
CA ALA A 60 3.12 14.49 4.55
C ALA A 60 4.64 14.54 4.34
N GLY A 61 5.10 13.95 3.24
CA GLY A 61 6.49 14.00 2.76
C GLY A 61 6.93 12.68 2.15
N ASP A 62 8.24 12.52 1.95
CA ASP A 62 8.82 11.31 1.36
C ASP A 62 8.80 10.13 2.34
N PHE A 63 8.39 8.96 1.85
CA PHE A 63 8.33 7.72 2.64
C PHE A 63 9.68 7.36 3.25
N LEU A 64 10.77 7.50 2.49
CA LEU A 64 12.14 7.17 2.95
C LEU A 64 12.65 8.15 4.01
N GLU A 65 12.19 9.40 3.99
CA GLU A 65 12.64 10.44 4.92
C GLU A 65 11.86 10.43 6.24
N ILE A 66 10.56 10.13 6.17
CA ILE A 66 9.67 10.19 7.35
C ILE A 66 9.78 8.94 8.21
N TYR A 67 9.86 7.77 7.58
CA TYR A 67 9.78 6.49 8.31
C TYR A 67 11.16 5.90 8.55
N THR A 68 11.86 6.44 9.53
CA THR A 68 13.25 6.04 9.88
C THR A 68 13.36 5.19 11.14
N SER A 69 12.34 5.22 12.01
CA SER A 69 12.34 4.47 13.26
C SER A 69 12.12 2.98 13.01
N ALA A 70 13.08 2.15 13.47
CA ALA A 70 12.98 0.71 13.34
C ALA A 70 11.86 0.15 14.23
N ASP A 71 11.27 -0.97 13.80
CA ASP A 71 10.33 -1.77 14.59
C ASP A 71 9.14 -0.97 15.16
N ALA A 72 8.61 -0.03 14.38
CA ALA A 72 7.52 0.86 14.77
C ALA A 72 6.13 0.30 14.40
N PHE A 73 6.03 -0.51 13.34
CA PHE A 73 4.75 -0.96 12.77
C PHE A 73 4.60 -2.48 12.85
N ASP A 74 3.40 -2.93 13.23
CA ASP A 74 3.05 -4.36 13.19
C ASP A 74 2.75 -4.83 11.75
N CYS A 75 2.32 -3.90 10.88
CA CYS A 75 2.02 -4.18 9.48
C CYS A 75 2.29 -2.95 8.60
N VAL A 76 2.79 -3.19 7.38
CA VAL A 76 2.83 -2.21 6.29
C VAL A 76 2.07 -2.77 5.10
N ALA A 77 1.13 -1.99 4.57
CA ALA A 77 0.36 -2.34 3.38
C ALA A 77 0.70 -1.38 2.22
N THR A 78 1.16 -1.93 1.10
CA THR A 78 1.47 -1.17 -0.12
C THR A 78 0.49 -1.53 -1.23
N CYS A 79 -0.16 -0.53 -1.82
CA CYS A 79 -1.12 -0.71 -2.92
C CYS A 79 -0.78 0.23 -4.07
N PHE A 80 -0.37 -0.30 -5.23
CA PHE A 80 0.10 0.49 -6.39
C PHE A 80 1.17 1.53 -5.99
N PHE A 81 2.18 1.08 -5.22
CA PHE A 81 3.12 1.97 -4.55
C PHE A 81 4.59 1.65 -4.83
N ILE A 82 4.99 0.37 -4.75
CA ILE A 82 6.42 0.02 -4.76
C ILE A 82 7.13 0.36 -6.07
N ASP A 83 6.38 0.51 -7.16
CA ASP A 83 6.84 0.89 -8.49
C ASP A 83 6.92 2.41 -8.70
N CYS A 84 6.54 3.22 -7.70
CA CYS A 84 6.74 4.68 -7.75
C CYS A 84 8.13 5.13 -7.24
N ALA A 85 9.01 4.20 -6.87
CA ALA A 85 10.35 4.48 -6.38
C ALA A 85 11.37 4.64 -7.52
N ASN A 86 12.30 5.58 -7.40
CA ASN A 86 13.53 5.57 -8.21
C ASN A 86 14.39 4.34 -7.90
N ASN A 87 14.43 3.96 -6.62
CA ASN A 87 15.14 2.78 -6.13
C ASN A 87 14.23 1.94 -5.25
N ILE A 88 13.58 0.94 -5.86
CA ILE A 88 12.68 0.01 -5.15
C ILE A 88 13.39 -0.77 -4.04
N VAL A 89 14.71 -1.00 -4.12
CA VAL A 89 15.46 -1.68 -3.06
C VAL A 89 15.45 -0.85 -1.77
N ALA A 90 15.56 0.48 -1.88
CA ALA A 90 15.49 1.37 -0.72
C ALA A 90 14.11 1.34 -0.06
N PHE A 91 13.04 1.22 -0.87
CA PHE A 91 11.67 1.03 -0.35
C PHE A 91 11.58 -0.27 0.45
N LEU A 92 12.02 -1.40 -0.13
CA LEU A 92 11.99 -2.71 0.54
C LEU A 92 12.80 -2.72 1.85
N GLN A 93 13.97 -2.09 1.87
CA GLN A 93 14.80 -1.96 3.07
C GLN A 93 14.11 -1.12 4.14
N THR A 94 13.46 -0.02 3.75
CA THR A 94 12.72 0.83 4.69
C THR A 94 11.50 0.11 5.25
N ILE A 95 10.73 -0.57 4.40
CA ILE A 95 9.59 -1.40 4.84
C ILE A 95 10.07 -2.45 5.85
N TYR A 96 11.17 -3.16 5.59
CA TYR A 96 11.73 -4.11 6.54
C TYR A 96 12.20 -3.47 7.84
N ASN A 97 12.86 -2.31 7.77
CA ASN A 97 13.35 -1.59 8.94
C ASN A 97 12.22 -1.23 9.90
N ILE A 98 11.14 -0.66 9.36
CA ILE A 98 10.06 -0.08 10.18
C ILE A 98 9.08 -1.14 10.71
N ILE A 99 9.00 -2.33 10.09
CA ILE A 99 8.17 -3.43 10.57
C ILE A 99 8.84 -4.09 11.79
N LYS A 100 8.08 -4.38 12.85
CA LYS A 100 8.54 -5.16 14.02
C LYS A 100 8.89 -6.60 13.66
N PRO A 101 9.80 -7.28 14.39
CA PRO A 101 9.98 -8.73 14.23
C PRO A 101 8.65 -9.47 14.38
N GLY A 102 8.35 -10.39 13.47
CA GLY A 102 7.05 -11.07 13.39
C GLY A 102 5.93 -10.28 12.69
N GLY A 103 6.14 -9.00 12.37
CA GLY A 103 5.18 -8.16 11.66
C GLY A 103 5.12 -8.44 10.15
N TYR A 104 4.14 -7.83 9.49
CA TYR A 104 3.74 -8.18 8.12
C TYR A 104 3.96 -7.07 7.11
N TRP A 105 4.29 -7.47 5.88
CA TRP A 105 4.21 -6.64 4.70
C TRP A 105 3.21 -7.25 3.73
N VAL A 106 2.14 -6.52 3.42
CA VAL A 106 1.14 -6.88 2.42
C VAL A 106 1.31 -5.97 1.21
N ASN A 107 1.38 -6.54 0.01
CA ASN A 107 1.50 -5.76 -1.22
C ASN A 107 0.47 -6.19 -2.26
N LEU A 108 -0.16 -5.21 -2.91
CA LEU A 108 -0.98 -5.41 -4.11
C LEU A 108 -0.59 -4.37 -5.18
N GLY A 109 -0.12 -4.81 -6.34
CA GLY A 109 0.10 -3.86 -7.44
C GLY A 109 0.81 -4.45 -8.65
N PRO A 110 0.86 -3.69 -9.75
CA PRO A 110 1.71 -3.99 -10.90
C PRO A 110 3.17 -3.58 -10.63
N LEU A 111 3.99 -3.61 -11.68
CA LEU A 111 5.34 -3.05 -11.73
C LEU A 111 5.44 -2.09 -12.92
N LEU A 112 4.76 -0.96 -12.84
CA LEU A 112 4.85 0.13 -13.82
C LEU A 112 5.81 1.20 -13.28
N TYR A 113 7.11 0.98 -13.48
CA TYR A 113 8.15 1.84 -12.92
C TYR A 113 8.01 3.29 -13.38
N HIS A 114 7.71 4.17 -12.42
CA HIS A 114 7.31 5.56 -12.69
C HIS A 114 8.37 6.37 -13.45
N PHE A 115 9.65 6.08 -13.20
CA PHE A 115 10.79 6.81 -13.73
C PHE A 115 11.45 6.16 -14.94
N ALA A 116 10.98 4.98 -15.39
CA ALA A 116 11.63 4.22 -16.47
C ALA A 116 11.77 5.01 -17.78
N ASP A 117 10.75 5.81 -18.10
CA ASP A 117 10.71 6.63 -19.32
C ASP A 117 10.95 8.12 -19.05
N GLN A 118 11.46 8.49 -17.85
CA GLN A 118 11.71 9.89 -17.48
C GLN A 118 13.18 10.28 -17.74
N PRO A 119 13.47 11.15 -18.73
CA PRO A 119 14.84 11.51 -19.06
C PRO A 119 15.55 12.21 -17.89
N GLY A 120 16.70 11.67 -17.49
CA GLY A 120 17.54 12.23 -16.43
C GLY A 120 17.21 11.73 -15.03
N GLU A 121 16.15 10.94 -14.87
CA GLU A 121 15.78 10.32 -13.59
C GLU A 121 16.37 8.91 -13.46
N PRO A 122 17.02 8.56 -12.34
CA PRO A 122 17.45 7.18 -12.12
C PRO A 122 16.24 6.28 -11.84
N SER A 123 16.25 5.07 -12.41
CA SER A 123 15.20 4.07 -12.25
C SER A 123 15.82 2.67 -12.16
N ILE A 124 15.53 1.94 -11.07
CA ILE A 124 15.94 0.55 -10.89
C ILE A 124 14.70 -0.34 -11.06
N GLU A 125 14.71 -1.15 -12.12
CA GLU A 125 13.51 -1.81 -12.68
C GLU A 125 13.59 -3.35 -12.62
N PRO A 126 13.65 -3.96 -11.42
CA PRO A 126 13.71 -5.41 -11.30
C PRO A 126 12.42 -6.08 -11.79
N THR A 127 12.52 -7.32 -12.26
CA THR A 127 11.34 -8.15 -12.44
C THR A 127 10.76 -8.54 -11.08
N TYR A 128 9.50 -8.99 -11.04
CA TYR A 128 8.90 -9.51 -9.80
C TYR A 128 9.74 -10.63 -9.16
N GLN A 129 10.35 -11.51 -9.97
CA GLN A 129 11.25 -12.55 -9.49
C GLN A 129 12.44 -11.98 -8.70
N HIS A 130 13.02 -10.88 -9.19
CA HIS A 130 14.11 -10.19 -8.49
C HIS A 130 13.62 -9.48 -7.23
N ILE A 131 12.45 -8.83 -7.26
CA ILE A 131 11.84 -8.23 -6.05
C ILE A 131 11.66 -9.28 -4.96
N LYS A 132 11.08 -10.44 -5.29
CA LYS A 132 10.91 -11.55 -4.37
C LYS A 132 12.25 -12.03 -3.80
N SER A 133 13.26 -12.18 -4.66
CA SER A 133 14.61 -12.58 -4.24
C SER A 133 15.26 -11.56 -3.30
N ILE A 134 15.09 -10.26 -3.59
CA ILE A 134 15.59 -9.16 -2.75
C ILE A 134 14.87 -9.14 -1.40
N ALA A 135 13.55 -9.24 -1.38
CA ALA A 135 12.76 -9.29 -0.15
C ALA A 135 13.20 -10.45 0.77
N ILE A 136 13.37 -11.64 0.19
CA ILE A 136 13.87 -12.82 0.92
C ILE A 136 15.30 -12.59 1.42
N GLY A 137 16.16 -12.01 0.58
CA GLY A 137 17.55 -11.68 0.92
C GLY A 137 17.68 -10.64 2.04
N ILE A 138 16.75 -9.69 2.12
CA ILE A 138 16.67 -8.70 3.20
C ILE A 138 16.27 -9.35 4.53
N GLY A 139 15.39 -10.36 4.49
CA GLY A 139 14.98 -11.10 5.68
C GLY A 139 13.50 -11.45 5.76
N PHE A 140 12.69 -11.11 4.76
CA PHE A 140 11.30 -11.51 4.72
C PHE A 140 11.14 -13.01 4.43
N THR A 141 10.05 -13.58 4.95
CA THR A 141 9.51 -14.88 4.53
C THR A 141 8.21 -14.62 3.77
N ILE A 142 8.08 -15.10 2.53
CA ILE A 142 6.82 -15.02 1.77
C ILE A 142 5.88 -16.09 2.30
N LEU A 143 4.70 -15.67 2.79
CA LEU A 143 3.68 -16.57 3.33
C LEU A 143 2.62 -16.90 2.28
N GLU A 144 2.15 -15.88 1.56
CA GLU A 144 1.12 -16.00 0.52
C GLU A 144 1.55 -15.23 -0.72
N GLU A 145 1.21 -15.74 -1.90
CA GLU A 145 1.50 -15.13 -3.19
C GLU A 145 0.45 -15.53 -4.22
N GLU A 146 -0.13 -14.53 -4.88
CA GLU A 146 -1.05 -14.69 -6.00
C GLU A 146 -0.64 -13.74 -7.13
N THR A 147 -0.35 -14.31 -8.30
CA THR A 147 0.02 -13.54 -9.49
C THR A 147 -1.12 -13.50 -10.49
N GLY A 148 -1.20 -12.42 -11.27
CA GLY A 148 -2.23 -12.28 -12.29
C GLY A 148 -3.57 -11.80 -11.75
N VAL A 149 -3.58 -11.17 -10.57
CA VAL A 149 -4.76 -10.54 -9.96
C VAL A 149 -5.18 -9.37 -10.85
N ASN A 150 -6.36 -9.48 -11.47
CA ASN A 150 -6.88 -8.43 -12.34
C ASN A 150 -7.24 -7.19 -11.51
N THR A 151 -6.63 -6.05 -11.84
CA THR A 151 -6.88 -4.76 -11.20
C THR A 151 -6.98 -3.65 -12.24
N SER A 152 -7.76 -2.61 -11.95
CA SER A 152 -7.84 -1.39 -12.76
C SER A 152 -7.42 -0.18 -11.94
N TYR A 153 -7.12 0.94 -12.61
CA TYR A 153 -6.68 2.16 -11.94
C TYR A 153 -7.28 3.41 -12.61
N THR A 154 -8.12 4.15 -11.88
CA THR A 154 -8.75 5.42 -12.30
C THR A 154 -9.38 5.39 -13.71
N GLN A 155 -9.93 4.24 -14.08
CA GLN A 155 -10.41 3.99 -15.44
C GLN A 155 -11.83 4.52 -15.66
N ASN A 156 -12.10 5.05 -16.86
CA ASN A 156 -13.46 5.32 -17.30
C ASN A 156 -14.14 3.99 -17.71
N PRO A 157 -15.15 3.50 -16.98
CA PRO A 157 -15.82 2.24 -17.30
C PRO A 157 -16.53 2.26 -18.66
N ASN A 158 -16.86 3.44 -19.20
CA ASN A 158 -17.55 3.58 -20.48
C ASN A 158 -16.59 3.82 -21.67
N SER A 159 -15.27 3.85 -21.43
CA SER A 159 -14.29 4.01 -22.50
C SER A 159 -14.23 2.77 -23.41
N MET A 160 -14.05 2.96 -24.71
CA MET A 160 -13.78 1.86 -25.66
C MET A 160 -12.40 1.22 -25.40
N LEU A 161 -11.47 1.97 -24.82
CA LEU A 161 -10.15 1.49 -24.43
C LEU A 161 -10.10 1.30 -22.91
N GLN A 162 -9.71 0.09 -22.49
CA GLN A 162 -9.63 -0.30 -21.10
C GLN A 162 -8.20 -0.76 -20.78
N TYR A 163 -7.60 -0.24 -19.71
CA TYR A 163 -6.34 -0.70 -19.15
C TYR A 163 -6.60 -1.58 -17.93
N GLU A 164 -6.03 -2.78 -17.94
CA GLU A 164 -6.04 -3.68 -16.79
C GLU A 164 -4.61 -4.09 -16.47
N TYR A 165 -4.33 -4.27 -15.19
CA TYR A 165 -3.09 -4.81 -14.69
C TYR A 165 -3.30 -6.25 -14.21
N LYS A 166 -2.32 -7.09 -14.51
CA LYS A 166 -2.14 -8.42 -13.93
C LYS A 166 -1.23 -8.28 -12.71
N SER A 167 -1.78 -7.74 -11.62
CA SER A 167 -1.03 -7.42 -10.41
C SER A 167 -0.56 -8.67 -9.65
N VAL A 168 0.35 -8.46 -8.72
CA VAL A 168 0.75 -9.45 -7.74
C VAL A 168 0.26 -9.03 -6.36
N LEU A 169 -0.45 -9.94 -5.71
CA LEU A 169 -0.76 -9.88 -4.29
C LEU A 169 0.22 -10.80 -3.55
N PHE A 170 0.84 -10.31 -2.48
CA PHE A 170 1.57 -11.19 -1.57
C PHE A 170 1.48 -10.72 -0.12
N VAL A 171 1.68 -11.67 0.79
CA VAL A 171 1.88 -11.44 2.21
C VAL A 171 3.26 -11.97 2.58
N ALA A 172 4.07 -11.10 3.18
CA ALA A 172 5.39 -11.43 3.67
C ALA A 172 5.49 -11.10 5.17
N GLN A 173 6.35 -11.81 5.89
CA GLN A 173 6.57 -11.59 7.32
C GLN A 173 8.04 -11.34 7.60
N LYS A 174 8.34 -10.34 8.44
CA LYS A 174 9.69 -10.12 8.97
C LYS A 174 10.00 -11.24 9.97
N LYS A 175 11.10 -11.96 9.78
CA LYS A 175 11.51 -13.05 10.68
C LYS A 175 11.61 -12.56 12.13
N THR A 176 11.19 -13.39 13.07
CA THR A 176 11.42 -13.18 14.50
C THR A 176 12.90 -13.26 14.81
N ASP A 177 13.37 -12.38 15.69
CA ASP A 177 14.70 -12.50 16.25
C ASP A 177 14.70 -13.67 17.25
N ARG A 178 15.60 -14.65 17.07
CA ARG A 178 15.71 -15.84 17.95
C ARG A 178 15.91 -15.53 19.44
N LYS A 179 16.23 -14.28 19.80
CA LYS A 179 16.34 -13.84 21.19
C LYS A 179 15.00 -13.65 21.88
N THR A 180 13.96 -13.28 21.14
CA THR A 180 12.61 -13.08 21.68
C THR A 180 11.94 -14.43 21.95
N GLU A 181 12.14 -15.42 21.08
CA GLU A 181 11.62 -16.80 21.25
C GLU A 181 12.10 -17.43 22.56
N GLN A 182 13.39 -17.27 22.92
CA GLN A 182 13.93 -17.80 24.17
C GLN A 182 13.40 -17.07 25.43
N GLN A 183 13.06 -15.78 25.31
CA GLN A 183 12.49 -15.02 26.43
C GLN A 183 11.02 -15.34 26.69
N THR A 184 10.24 -15.62 25.64
CA THR A 184 8.84 -16.03 25.76
C THR A 184 8.72 -17.45 26.30
N GLU A 185 9.59 -18.38 25.87
CA GLU A 185 9.63 -19.75 26.43
C GLU A 185 10.05 -19.76 27.91
N GLU A 186 11.03 -18.96 28.32
CA GLU A 186 11.43 -18.86 29.74
C GLU A 186 10.35 -18.22 30.64
N THR A 187 9.49 -17.35 30.09
CA THR A 187 8.38 -16.74 30.86
C THR A 187 7.18 -17.67 30.98
N GLU A 188 6.87 -18.48 29.96
CA GLU A 188 5.81 -19.49 30.05
C GLU A 188 6.17 -20.63 31.02
N ASP A 189 7.43 -21.09 31.03
CA ASP A 189 7.90 -22.14 31.97
C ASP A 189 7.94 -21.68 33.44
N THR A 190 8.07 -20.37 33.70
CA THR A 190 8.05 -19.83 35.07
C THR A 190 6.65 -19.64 35.64
N GLU A 191 5.62 -19.48 34.81
CA GLU A 191 4.22 -19.37 35.27
C GLU A 191 3.58 -20.74 35.57
N GLU A 192 3.95 -21.82 34.87
CA GLU A 192 3.44 -23.17 35.17
C GLU A 192 4.05 -23.81 36.43
N GLY A 193 5.22 -23.34 36.89
CA GLY A 193 5.93 -23.88 38.07
C GLY A 193 5.49 -23.34 39.44
N GLY A 194 4.62 -22.32 39.50
CA GLY A 194 4.33 -21.56 40.73
C GLY A 194 3.15 -22.06 41.58
N GLY A 195 2.35 -23.00 41.09
CA GLY A 195 1.07 -23.39 41.70
C GLY A 195 1.14 -24.62 42.61
N SER A 196 1.91 -24.58 43.71
CA SER A 196 1.78 -25.57 44.80
C SER A 196 2.41 -25.07 46.10
N ARG A 197 1.60 -24.44 46.97
CA ARG A 197 1.73 -24.45 48.43
C ARG A 197 0.50 -23.88 49.11
#